data_AF-A0A7J8AK53-F1
#
_entry.id   AF-A0A7J8AK53-F1
#
_cell.length_a   1.000
_cell.length_b   1.000
_cell.length_c   1.000
_cell.angle_alpha   90.00
_cell.angle_beta   90.00
_cell.angle_gamma   90.00
#
_symmetry.space_group_name_H-M   'P 1'
#
loop_
_entity.id
_entity.type
_entity.pdbx_description
1 polymer ?
#
loop_
_entity_poly.entity_id
_entity_poly.type
_entity_poly.pdbx_seq_one_letter_code
_entity_poly.pdbx_strand_id
1 'polypeptide(L)' 'MWGEYVDSTNLVPRLWPRAGAVAERLWSNKVVTDPDFAFKRLAHFRCELLRRGVQAQPLSVGYCEQEFEQI' A
#
# COMPACT_ATOMS: atom_id res chain seq x y z
N MET A 1 2.08 -3.92 -14.47
CA MET A 1 3.22 -3.03 -14.17
C MET A 1 4.24 -3.26 -15.27
N TRP A 2 4.79 -2.20 -15.86
CA TRP A 2 5.81 -2.39 -16.88
C TRP A 2 7.15 -2.81 -16.23
N GLY A 3 7.88 -3.68 -16.93
CA GLY A 3 9.01 -4.44 -16.38
C GLY A 3 10.39 -3.88 -16.72
N GLU A 4 10.49 -2.74 -17.40
CA GLU A 4 11.76 -2.22 -17.92
C GLU A 4 12.75 -1.88 -16.78
N TYR A 5 12.22 -1.45 -15.63
CA TYR A 5 13.00 -1.10 -14.44
C TYR A 5 12.43 -1.75 -13.16
N VAL A 6 11.74 -2.88 -13.31
CA VAL A 6 11.07 -3.59 -12.21
C VAL A 6 11.47 -5.06 -12.24
N ASP A 7 12.02 -5.54 -11.14
CA ASP A 7 12.42 -6.93 -10.97
C ASP A 7 11.98 -7.44 -9.58
N SER A 8 12.38 -8.66 -9.22
CA SER A 8 12.03 -9.27 -7.92
C SER A 8 12.50 -8.45 -6.71
N THR A 9 13.51 -7.59 -6.87
CA THR A 9 14.09 -6.81 -5.77
C THR A 9 13.26 -5.59 -5.40
N ASN A 10 12.51 -5.03 -6.35
CA ASN A 10 11.78 -3.78 -6.15
C ASN A 10 10.28 -3.86 -6.50
N LEU A 11 9.80 -5.01 -6.95
CA LEU A 11 8.40 -5.22 -7.35
C LEU A 11 7.42 -4.90 -6.22
N VAL A 12 7.59 -5.54 -5.06
CA VAL A 12 6.67 -5.45 -3.92
C VAL A 12 6.56 -4.02 -3.36
N PRO A 13 7.67 -3.34 -3.01
CA PRO A 13 7.61 -1.96 -2.50
C PRO A 13 7.05 -1.00 -3.54
N ARG A 14 7.32 -1.22 -4.84
CA ARG A 14 6.77 -0.37 -5.90
C ARG A 14 5.26 -0.61 -6.10
N LEU A 15 4.79 -1.85 -5.96
CA LEU A 15 3.39 -2.20 -6.20
C LEU A 15 2.47 -1.76 -5.06
N TRP A 16 2.85 -2.08 -3.82
CA TRP A 16 2.01 -1.88 -2.63
C TRP A 16 2.52 -0.70 -1.81
N PRO A 17 1.63 0.18 -1.30
CA PRO A 17 0.16 0.08 -1.24
C PRO A 17 -0.57 0.75 -2.42
N ARG A 18 0.15 1.25 -3.43
CA ARG A 18 -0.42 2.03 -4.55
C ARG A 18 -1.47 1.26 -5.36
N ALA A 19 -1.26 -0.02 -5.60
CA ALA A 19 -2.24 -0.90 -6.24
C ALA A 19 -3.55 -1.02 -5.42
N GLY A 20 -3.49 -0.83 -4.09
CA GLY A 20 -4.65 -0.82 -3.21
C GLY A 20 -5.63 0.33 -3.49
N ALA A 21 -5.13 1.49 -3.93
CA ALA A 21 -5.99 2.61 -4.32
C ALA A 21 -6.85 2.27 -5.56
N VAL A 22 -6.25 1.58 -6.54
CA VAL A 22 -6.98 1.11 -7.73
C VAL A 22 -7.96 0.00 -7.35
N ALA A 23 -7.56 -0.92 -6.47
CA ALA A 23 -8.44 -1.96 -5.95
C ALA A 23 -9.68 -1.37 -5.26
N GLU A 24 -9.51 -0.36 -4.40
CA GLU A 24 -10.62 0.33 -3.76
C GLU A 24 -11.56 0.98 -4.80
N ARG A 25 -11.01 1.63 -5.83
CA ARG A 25 -11.80 2.30 -6.87
C ARG A 25 -12.62 1.32 -7.72
N LEU A 26 -12.10 0.13 -7.98
CA LEU A 26 -12.80 -0.91 -8.74
C LEU A 26 -13.86 -1.64 -7.91
N TRP A 27 -13.65 -1.76 -6.60
CA TRP A 27 -14.54 -2.52 -5.71
C TRP A 27 -15.62 -1.64 -5.06
N SER A 28 -15.26 -0.44 -4.65
CA SER A 28 -16.12 0.42 -3.82
C SER A 28 -17.17 1.14 -4.65
N ASN A 29 -18.24 1.57 -3.98
CA ASN A 29 -19.27 2.38 -4.61
C ASN A 29 -18.66 3.67 -5.20
N LYS A 30 -19.19 4.10 -6.36
CA LYS A 30 -18.79 5.33 -7.06
C LYS A 30 -18.77 6.58 -6.17
N VAL A 31 -19.61 6.64 -5.14
CA VAL A 31 -19.72 7.80 -4.23
C VAL A 31 -18.56 7.87 -3.22
N VAL A 32 -17.82 6.78 -3.00
CA VAL A 32 -16.68 6.74 -2.06
C VAL A 32 -15.46 7.35 -2.73
N THR A 33 -15.33 8.68 -2.66
CA THR A 33 -14.26 9.44 -3.35
C THR A 33 -13.48 10.37 -2.42
N ASP A 34 -13.79 10.40 -1.12
CA ASP A 34 -13.11 11.26 -0.16
C ASP A 34 -11.64 10.84 0.03
N PRO A 35 -10.66 11.67 -0.39
CA PRO A 35 -9.24 11.34 -0.31
C PRO A 35 -8.71 11.31 1.13
N ASP A 36 -9.25 12.14 2.03
CA ASP A 36 -8.77 12.20 3.42
C ASP A 36 -9.19 10.95 4.18
N PHE A 37 -10.42 10.50 3.96
CA PHE A 37 -10.89 9.24 4.53
C PHE A 37 -10.19 8.03 3.89
N ALA A 38 -9.91 8.07 2.58
CA ALA A 38 -9.13 7.03 1.91
C ALA A 38 -7.70 6.94 2.45
N PHE A 39 -7.03 8.08 2.68
CA PHE A 39 -5.68 8.11 3.24
C PHE A 39 -5.61 7.40 4.60
N LYS A 40 -6.55 7.71 5.50
CA LYS A 40 -6.61 7.07 6.83
C LYS A 40 -6.73 5.54 6.75
N ARG A 41 -7.63 5.04 5.89
CA ARG A 41 -7.81 3.59 5.70
C ARG A 41 -6.63 2.93 5.01
N LEU A 42 -6.06 3.59 3.99
CA LEU A 42 -4.94 3.04 3.22
C LEU A 42 -3.64 3.02 4.05
N ALA A 43 -3.43 4.01 4.91
CA ALA A 43 -2.32 4.02 5.87
C ALA A 43 -2.43 2.86 6.87
N HIS A 44 -3.62 2.61 7.42
CA HIS A 44 -3.86 1.45 8.28
C HIS A 44 -3.66 0.13 7.53
N PHE A 45 -4.18 0.03 6.30
CA PHE A 45 -3.99 -1.14 5.46
C PHE A 45 -2.51 -1.40 5.14
N ARG A 46 -1.69 -0.37 4.95
CA ARG A 46 -0.23 -0.50 4.80
C ARG A 46 0.39 -1.17 6.03
N CYS A 47 0.00 -0.80 7.24
CA CYS A 47 0.47 -1.46 8.47
C CYS A 47 0.06 -2.94 8.53
N GLU A 48 -1.17 -3.27 8.14
CA GLU A 48 -1.61 -4.66 8.05
C GLU A 48 -0.85 -5.46 6.98
N LEU A 49 -0.46 -4.85 5.87
CA LEU A 49 0.37 -5.50 4.85
C LEU A 49 1.76 -5.84 5.40
N LEU A 50 2.38 -4.94 6.14
CA LEU A 50 3.72 -5.18 6.74
C LEU A 50 3.66 -6.29 7.77
N ARG A 51 2.61 -6.29 8.61
CA ARG A 51 2.35 -7.37 9.58
C ARG A 51 2.19 -8.73 8.90
N ARG A 52 1.74 -8.77 7.65
CA ARG A 52 1.62 -9.99 6.83
C ARG A 52 2.90 -10.34 6.06
N GLY A 53 4.00 -9.61 6.26
CA GLY A 53 5.26 -9.84 5.57
C GLY A 53 5.34 -9.22 4.16
N VAL A 54 4.41 -8.33 3.79
CA VAL A 54 4.46 -7.63 2.50
C VAL A 54 5.27 -6.34 2.67
N GLN A 55 6.36 -6.21 1.91
CA GLN A 55 7.22 -5.04 1.92
C GLN A 55 6.56 -3.85 1.20
N ALA A 56 5.56 -3.24 1.82
CA ALA A 56 4.83 -2.09 1.26
C ALA A 56 5.52 -0.75 1.57
N GLN A 57 5.63 0.13 0.57
CA GLN A 57 6.18 1.48 0.76
C GLN A 57 5.30 2.36 1.66
N PRO A 58 5.88 3.33 2.39
CA PRO A 58 5.10 4.31 3.14
C PRO A 58 4.34 5.26 2.20
N LEU A 59 3.16 5.74 2.65
CA LEU A 59 2.38 6.74 1.90
C LEU A 59 2.84 8.18 2.17
N SER A 60 3.22 8.46 3.41
CA SER A 60 3.66 9.76 3.92
C SER A 60 4.48 9.54 5.20
N VAL A 61 4.84 10.63 5.87
CA VAL A 61 5.46 10.58 7.20
C VAL A 61 4.55 9.85 8.20
N GLY A 62 5.14 8.97 9.02
CA GLY A 62 4.43 8.14 9.99
C GLY A 62 5.21 6.87 10.31
N TYR A 63 4.62 6.01 11.14
CA TYR A 63 5.17 4.71 11.52
C TYR A 63 4.04 3.68 11.74
N CYS A 64 4.38 2.40 11.68
CA CYS A 64 3.56 1.30 12.13
C CYS A 64 4.15 0.74 13.43
N GLU A 65 3.31 0.24 14.34
CA GLU A 65 3.81 -0.37 15.59
C GLU A 65 4.75 -1.55 15.34
N GLN A 66 4.45 -2.33 14.30
CA GLN A 66 5.28 -3.41 13.80
C GLN A 66 5.89 -2.94 12.47
N GLU A 67 7.12 -2.46 12.53
CA GLU A 67 7.87 -2.12 11.33
C GLU A 67 8.36 -3.37 10.61
N PHE A 68 8.67 -3.21 9.32
CA PHE A 68 9.13 -4.32 8.51
C PHE A 68 10.59 -4.66 8.80
N GLU A 69 10.81 -5.82 9.41
CA GLU A 69 12.12 -6.41 9.62
C GLU A 69 12.16 -7.75 8.86
N GLN A 70 13.09 -7.88 7.91
CA GLN A 70 13.37 -9.16 7.26
C GLN A 70 14.29 -9.96 8.17
N ILE A 71 13.73 -10.96 8.85
CA ILE A 71 14.49 -12.01 9.55
C ILE A 71 14.95 -13.04 8.53
#